data_AF-F6ADH2-F1
#
_entry.id   AF-F6ADH2-F1
#
_cell.length_a   1.000
_cell.length_b   1.000
_cell.length_c   1.000
_cell.angle_alpha   90.00
_cell.angle_beta   90.00
_cell.angle_gamma   90.00
#
_symmetry.space_group_name_H-M   'P 1'
#
loop_
_entity.id
_entity.type
_entity.pdbx_description
1 polymer ?
#
loop_
_entity_poly.entity_id
_entity_poly.type
_entity_poly.pdbx_seq_one_letter_code
_entity_poly.pdbx_strand_id
1 'polypeptide(L)'
;MSYVKVLKKLCLPDAVVALASGELHTPVIGFDAPAKWFGYPPALIPILSESSGPSYLGYWKHWFVERESSFVKMYVDSDRALLEIARNAEQFFGVLIIDAISQFDGLSQEIKTFAKEIGEETGGVTLSDYDRVSLETGDDLKGLHSLEVFQIKTPLAVIQDQTKYTGSFPVQ
;
A
#
# COMPACT_ATOMS: atom_id res chain seq x y z
N MET A 1 -2.18 -19.27 -5.97
CA MET A 1 -0.78 -19.57 -5.57
C MET A 1 -0.37 -18.56 -4.52
N SER A 2 0.22 -19.00 -3.41
CA SER A 2 0.68 -18.07 -2.37
C SER A 2 2.12 -17.60 -2.65
N TYR A 3 2.32 -16.28 -2.76
CA TYR A 3 3.63 -15.66 -2.96
C TYR A 3 4.43 -15.48 -1.67
N VAL A 4 3.95 -16.02 -0.54
CA VAL A 4 4.57 -15.92 0.78
C VAL A 4 6.06 -16.24 0.77
N LYS A 5 6.48 -17.31 0.08
CA LYS A 5 7.91 -17.68 -0.02
C LYS A 5 8.75 -16.61 -0.72
N VAL A 6 8.19 -15.94 -1.72
CA VAL A 6 8.86 -14.87 -2.47
C VAL A 6 8.96 -13.62 -1.61
N LEU A 7 7.87 -13.21 -0.96
CA LEU A 7 7.83 -12.03 -0.07
C LEU A 7 8.83 -12.18 1.09
N LYS A 8 8.91 -13.37 1.71
CA LYS A 8 9.92 -13.67 2.75
C LYS A 8 11.36 -13.59 2.21
N LYS A 9 11.61 -14.12 1.00
CA LYS A 9 12.94 -14.04 0.36
C LYS A 9 13.34 -12.62 -0.04
N LEU A 10 12.37 -11.74 -0.24
CA LEU A 10 12.59 -10.31 -0.47
C LEU A 10 12.72 -9.51 0.83
N CYS A 11 12.73 -10.19 1.98
CA CYS A 11 12.88 -9.58 3.31
C CYS A 11 11.80 -8.53 3.62
N LEU A 12 10.57 -8.72 3.12
CA LEU A 12 9.45 -7.86 3.52
C LEU A 12 9.01 -8.16 4.96
N PRO A 13 8.45 -7.18 5.68
CA PRO A 13 7.99 -7.37 7.06
C PRO A 13 6.97 -8.50 7.19
N ASP A 14 6.98 -9.18 8.34
CA ASP A 14 6.09 -10.31 8.62
C ASP A 14 4.61 -9.93 8.47
N ALA A 15 4.23 -8.71 8.82
CA ALA A 15 2.87 -8.20 8.62
C ALA A 15 2.44 -8.15 7.14
N VAL A 16 3.34 -7.78 6.22
CA VAL A 16 3.07 -7.81 4.77
C VAL A 16 2.87 -9.25 4.30
N VAL A 17 3.69 -10.17 4.82
CA VAL A 17 3.59 -11.60 4.50
C VAL A 17 2.29 -12.20 5.06
N ALA A 18 1.92 -11.81 6.28
CA ALA A 18 0.69 -12.22 6.94
C ALA A 18 -0.54 -11.74 6.14
N LEU A 19 -0.54 -10.48 5.67
CA LEU A 19 -1.56 -9.97 4.74
C LEU A 19 -1.65 -10.85 3.49
N ALA A 20 -0.55 -11.08 2.79
CA ALA A 20 -0.55 -11.88 1.55
C ALA A 20 -0.99 -13.33 1.74
N SER A 21 -0.86 -13.88 2.96
CA SER A 21 -1.27 -15.23 3.32
C SER A 21 -2.74 -15.34 3.78
N GLY A 22 -3.36 -14.22 4.17
CA GLY A 22 -4.66 -14.18 4.85
C GLY A 22 -4.60 -14.47 6.36
N GLU A 23 -3.41 -14.56 6.95
CA GLU A 23 -3.24 -14.66 8.41
C GLU A 23 -3.56 -13.33 9.11
N LEU A 24 -3.28 -12.21 8.45
CA LEU A 24 -3.66 -10.86 8.87
C LEU A 24 -4.71 -10.33 7.89
N HIS A 25 -5.78 -9.72 8.41
CA HIS A 25 -6.84 -9.13 7.60
C HIS A 25 -6.68 -7.61 7.52
N THR A 26 -6.85 -7.06 6.32
CA THR A 26 -6.93 -5.61 6.12
C THR A 26 -8.28 -5.08 6.61
N PRO A 27 -8.35 -3.88 7.21
CA PRO A 27 -9.61 -3.24 7.55
C PRO A 27 -10.32 -2.65 6.31
N VAL A 28 -9.62 -2.52 5.16
CA VAL A 28 -10.20 -1.97 3.94
C VAL A 28 -11.19 -2.96 3.32
N ILE A 29 -12.46 -2.58 3.26
CA ILE A 29 -13.55 -3.35 2.65
C ILE A 29 -13.27 -3.54 1.16
N GLY A 30 -13.40 -4.78 0.69
CA GLY A 30 -13.27 -5.16 -0.72
C GLY A 30 -11.90 -5.74 -1.10
N PHE A 31 -10.85 -5.47 -0.32
CA PHE A 31 -9.54 -6.09 -0.52
C PHE A 31 -9.42 -7.40 0.27
N ASP A 32 -9.18 -8.49 -0.46
CA ASP A 32 -9.03 -9.82 0.13
C ASP A 32 -7.63 -10.41 -0.13
N ALA A 33 -7.21 -11.28 0.78
CA ALA A 33 -6.13 -12.23 0.60
C ALA A 33 -6.63 -13.69 0.61
N PRO A 34 -5.96 -14.64 -0.08
CA PRO A 34 -4.87 -14.39 -1.01
C PRO A 34 -5.39 -13.70 -2.28
N ALA A 35 -4.51 -12.93 -2.92
CA ALA A 35 -4.80 -12.27 -4.18
C ALA A 35 -5.37 -13.23 -5.26
N LYS A 36 -6.46 -12.83 -5.93
CA LYS A 36 -7.26 -13.65 -6.86
C LYS A 36 -6.64 -13.71 -8.28
N TRP A 37 -7.37 -14.25 -9.25
CA TRP A 37 -6.87 -14.85 -10.51
C TRP A 37 -6.80 -13.92 -11.73
N PHE A 38 -7.00 -12.61 -11.59
CA PHE A 38 -6.73 -11.72 -12.72
C PHE A 38 -5.25 -11.88 -13.12
N GLY A 39 -4.95 -11.78 -14.42
CA GLY A 39 -3.54 -11.82 -14.84
C GLY A 39 -2.76 -10.68 -14.16
N TYR A 40 -1.45 -10.80 -14.06
CA TYR A 40 -0.54 -9.73 -13.66
C TYR A 40 0.85 -10.00 -14.23
N PRO A 41 1.67 -8.95 -14.45
CA PRO A 41 3.03 -9.13 -14.93
C PRO A 41 3.91 -9.80 -13.85
N PRO A 42 4.98 -10.51 -14.23
CA PRO A 42 5.87 -11.18 -13.28
C PRO A 42 6.65 -10.23 -12.37
N ALA A 43 6.69 -8.94 -12.69
CA ALA A 43 7.25 -7.90 -11.83
C ALA A 43 6.33 -7.58 -10.63
N LEU A 44 5.03 -7.87 -10.72
CA LEU A 44 4.09 -7.69 -9.62
C LEU A 44 4.02 -8.97 -8.77
N ILE A 45 4.34 -8.83 -7.49
CA ILE A 45 4.11 -9.86 -6.49
C ILE A 45 2.87 -9.43 -5.71
N PRO A 46 1.70 -10.05 -5.95
CA PRO A 46 0.44 -9.56 -5.40
C PRO A 46 0.32 -9.88 -3.90
N ILE A 47 -0.26 -8.95 -3.15
CA ILE A 47 -0.50 -9.05 -1.70
C ILE A 47 -2.01 -9.15 -1.45
N LEU A 48 -2.76 -8.13 -1.88
CA LEU A 48 -4.23 -8.06 -1.77
C LEU A 48 -4.85 -7.89 -3.15
N SER A 49 -6.11 -8.29 -3.30
CA SER A 49 -6.88 -8.03 -4.53
C SER A 49 -8.32 -7.63 -4.23
N GLU A 50 -8.85 -6.74 -5.05
CA GLU A 50 -10.26 -6.34 -5.03
C GLU A 50 -10.98 -6.89 -6.26
N SER A 51 -12.18 -7.44 -6.09
CA SER A 51 -12.96 -8.00 -7.20
C SER A 51 -14.01 -7.06 -7.79
N SER A 52 -14.46 -6.04 -7.05
CA SER A 52 -15.50 -5.12 -7.51
C SER A 52 -14.96 -4.06 -8.46
N GLY A 53 -13.80 -3.49 -8.15
CA GLY A 53 -12.93 -2.78 -9.08
C GLY A 53 -11.64 -3.57 -9.26
N PRO A 54 -11.59 -4.53 -10.22
CA PRO A 54 -10.48 -5.47 -10.39
C PRO A 54 -9.11 -4.80 -10.25
N SER A 55 -8.48 -5.02 -9.10
CA SER A 55 -7.21 -4.38 -8.79
C SER A 55 -6.35 -5.24 -7.86
N TYR A 56 -5.06 -4.97 -7.87
CA TYR A 56 -4.12 -5.56 -6.92
C TYR A 56 -3.38 -4.48 -6.16
N LEU A 57 -3.19 -4.71 -4.86
CA LEU A 57 -2.11 -4.12 -4.12
C LEU A 57 -0.97 -5.13 -4.08
N GLY A 58 0.23 -4.71 -4.44
CA GLY A 58 1.36 -5.62 -4.54
C GLY A 58 2.71 -4.95 -4.45
N TYR A 59 3.74 -5.78 -4.37
CA TYR A 59 5.13 -5.36 -4.36
C TYR A 59 5.70 -5.46 -5.78
N TRP A 60 6.16 -4.33 -6.30
CA TRP A 60 6.74 -4.21 -7.63
C TRP A 60 8.25 -4.42 -7.57
N LYS A 61 8.71 -5.55 -8.14
CA LYS A 61 10.12 -5.93 -8.17
C LYS A 61 10.71 -5.74 -9.55
N HIS A 62 11.76 -4.93 -9.62
CA HIS A 62 12.66 -4.87 -10.77
C HIS A 62 13.66 -6.05 -10.70
N TRP A 63 13.47 -7.04 -11.57
CA TRP A 63 14.25 -8.29 -11.57
C TRP A 63 15.60 -8.18 -12.28
N PHE A 64 15.67 -7.39 -13.36
CA PHE A 64 16.81 -7.38 -14.28
C PHE A 64 17.58 -6.06 -14.28
N VAL A 65 17.20 -5.12 -13.41
CA VAL A 65 17.86 -3.82 -13.27
C VAL A 65 17.96 -3.45 -11.79
N GLU A 66 19.02 -2.74 -11.44
CA GLU A 66 19.21 -2.19 -10.09
C GLU A 66 18.33 -0.96 -9.91
N ARG A 67 17.07 -1.20 -9.52
CA ARG A 67 16.11 -0.16 -9.14
C ARG A 67 15.44 -0.53 -7.83
N GLU A 68 15.16 0.49 -7.02
CA GLU A 68 14.38 0.31 -5.79
C GLU A 68 13.00 -0.26 -6.13
N SER A 69 12.57 -1.20 -5.32
CA SER A 69 11.24 -1.81 -5.43
C SER A 69 10.25 -1.01 -4.58
N SER A 70 8.97 -1.02 -4.97
CA SER A 70 7.95 -0.22 -4.31
C SER A 70 6.62 -0.96 -4.26
N PHE A 71 5.69 -0.47 -3.45
CA PHE A 71 4.32 -0.95 -3.39
C PHE A 71 3.48 -0.19 -4.40
N VAL A 72 2.66 -0.92 -5.13
CA VAL A 72 1.84 -0.40 -6.23
C VAL A 72 0.39 -0.83 -6.09
N LYS A 73 -0.49 0.00 -6.63
CA LYS A 73 -1.85 -0.40 -7.03
C LYS A 73 -1.86 -0.64 -8.53
N MET A 74 -2.28 -1.84 -8.95
CA MET A 74 -2.50 -2.18 -10.36
C MET A 74 -3.99 -2.23 -10.65
N TYR A 75 -4.46 -1.46 -11.62
CA TYR A 75 -5.84 -1.45 -12.08
C TYR A 75 -5.99 -2.41 -13.26
N VAL A 76 -6.65 -3.56 -13.06
CA VAL A 76 -6.77 -4.61 -14.08
C VAL A 76 -7.58 -4.10 -15.29
N ASP A 77 -8.67 -3.38 -15.04
CA ASP A 77 -9.58 -2.89 -16.08
C ASP A 77 -9.06 -1.64 -16.82
N SER A 78 -7.95 -1.05 -16.38
CA SER A 78 -7.33 0.13 -16.99
C SER A 78 -6.02 -0.23 -17.71
N ASP A 79 -6.07 -1.25 -18.56
CA ASP A 79 -4.89 -1.79 -19.26
C ASP A 79 -3.71 -2.08 -18.32
N ARG A 80 -4.02 -2.56 -17.10
CA ARG A 80 -3.02 -2.89 -16.09
C ARG A 80 -2.17 -1.68 -15.65
N ALA A 81 -2.75 -0.48 -15.73
CA ALA A 81 -2.12 0.74 -15.23
C ALA A 81 -1.62 0.56 -13.79
N LEU A 82 -0.41 1.03 -13.53
CA LEU A 82 0.27 0.92 -12.25
C LEU A 82 0.44 2.31 -11.63
N LEU A 83 0.15 2.40 -10.34
CA LEU A 83 0.41 3.57 -9.54
C LEU A 83 1.29 3.18 -8.36
N GLU A 84 2.46 3.80 -8.22
CA GLU A 84 3.27 3.67 -7.00
C GLU A 84 2.60 4.41 -5.85
N ILE A 85 2.25 3.67 -4.80
CA ILE A 85 1.54 4.17 -3.62
C ILE A 85 2.44 4.26 -2.38
N ALA A 86 3.51 3.47 -2.31
CA ALA A 86 4.43 3.46 -1.17
C ALA A 86 5.83 2.94 -1.56
N ARG A 87 6.88 3.49 -0.95
CA ARG A 87 8.29 3.06 -1.11
C ARG A 87 8.81 2.16 0.01
N ASN A 88 8.06 2.03 1.10
CA ASN A 88 8.35 1.10 2.20
C ASN A 88 7.04 0.56 2.80
N ALA A 89 7.16 -0.36 3.76
CA ALA A 89 6.00 -1.03 4.35
C ALA A 89 5.20 -0.07 5.25
N GLU A 90 5.86 0.85 5.94
CA GLU A 90 5.23 1.85 6.80
C GLU A 90 4.26 2.73 6.00
N GLN A 91 4.71 3.22 4.84
CA GLN A 91 3.87 3.96 3.91
C GLN A 91 2.75 3.07 3.35
N PHE A 92 3.04 1.82 3.01
CA PHE A 92 2.02 0.89 2.50
C PHE A 92 0.88 0.68 3.51
N PHE A 93 1.22 0.49 4.79
CA PHE A 93 0.23 0.40 5.85
C PHE A 93 -0.52 1.72 6.06
N GLY A 94 0.17 2.86 5.97
CA GLY A 94 -0.47 4.17 6.02
C GLY A 94 -1.54 4.36 4.94
N VAL A 95 -1.30 3.86 3.73
CA VAL A 95 -2.30 3.84 2.65
C VAL A 95 -3.51 2.97 3.02
N LEU A 96 -3.30 1.79 3.59
CA LEU A 96 -4.42 0.94 4.05
C LEU A 96 -5.22 1.60 5.19
N ILE A 97 -4.53 2.29 6.09
CA ILE A 97 -5.17 2.99 7.22
C ILE A 97 -6.04 4.13 6.70
N ILE A 98 -5.53 5.00 5.82
CA ILE A 98 -6.33 6.14 5.30
C ILE A 98 -7.53 5.66 4.49
N ASP A 99 -7.36 4.63 3.65
CA ASP A 99 -8.46 4.03 2.88
C ASP A 99 -9.54 3.49 3.83
N ALA A 100 -9.14 2.80 4.91
CA ALA A 100 -10.09 2.27 5.88
C ALA A 100 -10.80 3.38 6.67
N ILE A 101 -10.09 4.42 7.11
CA ILE A 101 -10.70 5.56 7.82
C ILE A 101 -11.77 6.22 6.93
N SER A 102 -11.46 6.46 5.65
CA SER A 102 -12.41 7.04 4.71
C SER A 102 -13.64 6.16 4.47
N GLN A 103 -13.49 4.83 4.50
CA GLN A 103 -14.62 3.89 4.37
C GLN A 103 -15.50 3.82 5.63
N PHE A 104 -14.90 3.92 6.82
CA PHE A 104 -15.61 3.85 8.10
C PHE A 104 -16.07 5.21 8.64
N ASP A 105 -15.71 6.31 7.97
CA ASP A 105 -15.92 7.69 8.45
C ASP A 105 -15.32 7.91 9.86
N GLY A 106 -14.06 7.48 10.03
CA GLY A 106 -13.28 7.66 11.26
C GLY A 106 -12.55 6.42 11.78
N LEU A 107 -11.95 6.53 12.97
CA LEU A 107 -11.17 5.47 13.63
C LEU A 107 -12.04 4.39 14.29
N SER A 108 -12.37 3.34 13.53
CA SER A 108 -13.03 2.13 14.02
C SER A 108 -12.14 1.24 14.91
N GLN A 109 -12.75 0.24 15.56
CA GLN A 109 -12.00 -0.73 16.38
C GLN A 109 -11.17 -1.68 15.51
N GLU A 110 -11.65 -1.97 14.31
CA GLU A 110 -10.98 -2.78 13.29
C GLU A 110 -9.67 -2.11 12.86
N ILE A 111 -9.68 -0.80 12.60
CA ILE A 111 -8.48 -0.02 12.25
C ILE A 111 -7.46 -0.05 13.39
N LYS A 112 -7.90 0.15 14.64
CA LYS A 112 -7.02 0.11 15.82
C LYS A 112 -6.40 -1.27 16.01
N THR A 113 -7.19 -2.32 15.84
CA THR A 113 -6.72 -3.71 15.97
C THR A 113 -5.68 -4.02 14.89
N PHE A 114 -5.98 -3.66 13.64
CA PHE A 114 -5.04 -3.82 12.53
C PHE A 114 -3.73 -3.07 12.78
N ALA A 115 -3.80 -1.80 13.20
CA ALA A 115 -2.63 -0.98 13.51
C ALA A 115 -1.74 -1.64 14.57
N LYS A 116 -2.34 -2.24 15.59
CA LYS A 116 -1.62 -2.98 16.63
C LYS A 116 -0.91 -4.22 16.07
N GLU A 117 -1.58 -4.96 15.19
CA GLU A 117 -1.05 -6.19 14.59
C GLU A 117 0.11 -5.93 13.63
N ILE A 118 0.11 -4.81 12.91
CA ILE A 118 1.23 -4.39 12.06
C ILE A 118 2.38 -3.72 12.84
N GLY A 119 2.21 -3.52 14.15
CA GLY A 119 3.20 -2.95 15.06
C GLY A 119 3.11 -1.43 15.21
N GLU A 120 1.99 -0.93 15.74
CA GLU A 120 1.70 0.45 16.19
C GLU A 120 2.97 1.34 16.28
N GLU A 121 3.00 2.43 15.49
CA GLU A 121 4.14 3.35 15.20
C GLU A 121 4.89 3.05 13.88
N THR A 122 4.15 3.01 12.77
CA THR A 122 4.76 3.08 11.43
C THR A 122 5.44 4.43 11.23
N GLY A 123 6.77 4.48 11.39
CA GLY A 123 7.59 5.63 11.01
C GLY A 123 7.33 6.92 11.79
N GLY A 124 6.89 6.84 13.05
CA GLY A 124 6.67 8.01 13.92
C GLY A 124 5.32 8.71 13.73
N VAL A 125 4.38 8.10 13.00
CA VAL A 125 3.04 8.65 12.73
C VAL A 125 1.98 7.89 13.53
N THR A 126 1.03 8.60 14.13
CA THR A 126 -0.05 8.03 14.94
C THR A 126 -1.34 7.85 14.14
N LEU A 127 -2.26 7.01 14.63
CA LEU A 127 -3.61 6.88 14.04
C LEU A 127 -4.37 8.22 14.03
N SER A 128 -4.17 9.07 15.03
CA SER A 128 -4.77 10.41 15.07
C SER A 128 -4.24 11.33 13.98
N ASP A 129 -3.00 11.13 13.51
CA ASP A 129 -2.46 11.89 12.38
C ASP A 129 -3.15 11.48 11.07
N TYR A 130 -3.39 10.18 10.86
CA TYR A 130 -4.14 9.69 9.71
C TYR A 130 -5.60 10.16 9.72
N ASP A 131 -6.26 10.13 10.89
CA ASP A 131 -7.62 10.64 11.07
C ASP A 131 -7.71 12.15 10.80
N ARG A 132 -6.70 12.92 11.20
CA ARG A 132 -6.63 14.35 10.84
C ARG A 132 -6.51 14.53 9.32
N VAL A 133 -5.65 13.75 8.65
CA VAL A 133 -5.47 13.83 7.20
C VAL A 133 -6.75 13.42 6.44
N SER A 134 -7.49 12.42 6.91
CA SER A 134 -8.74 12.01 6.27
C SER A 134 -9.81 13.10 6.38
N LEU A 135 -9.88 13.83 7.51
CA LEU A 135 -10.80 14.96 7.65
C LEU A 135 -10.45 16.12 6.71
N GLU A 136 -9.17 16.31 6.39
CA GLU A 136 -8.69 17.38 5.51
C GLU A 136 -8.81 17.04 4.02
N THR A 137 -8.53 15.78 3.65
CA THR A 137 -8.30 15.37 2.25
C THR A 137 -9.01 14.08 1.84
N GLY A 138 -9.74 13.43 2.74
CA GLY A 138 -10.38 12.14 2.48
C GLY A 138 -9.36 11.03 2.21
N ASP A 139 -9.60 10.28 1.13
CA ASP A 139 -8.72 9.22 0.62
C ASP A 139 -7.74 9.70 -0.48
N ASP A 140 -7.64 11.01 -0.74
CA ASP A 140 -6.63 11.53 -1.67
C ASP A 140 -5.22 11.30 -1.09
N LEU A 141 -4.48 10.37 -1.69
CA LEU A 141 -3.12 10.01 -1.28
C LEU A 141 -2.16 11.20 -1.26
N LYS A 142 -2.44 12.29 -1.99
CA LYS A 142 -1.66 13.53 -1.89
C LYS A 142 -1.68 14.14 -0.49
N GLY A 143 -2.76 13.98 0.26
CA GLY A 143 -2.87 14.46 1.65
C GLY A 143 -1.83 13.84 2.59
N LEU A 144 -1.40 12.61 2.31
CA LEU A 144 -0.38 11.90 3.08
C LEU A 144 0.98 12.60 3.04
N HIS A 145 1.24 13.53 2.10
CA HIS A 145 2.47 14.32 2.06
C HIS A 145 2.70 15.14 3.34
N SER A 146 1.64 15.43 4.10
CA SER A 146 1.73 16.12 5.39
C SER A 146 2.33 15.25 6.52
N LEU A 147 2.42 13.93 6.33
CA LEU A 147 2.93 12.98 7.32
C LEU A 147 4.42 12.71 7.11
N GLU A 148 5.21 12.72 8.18
CA GLU A 148 6.68 12.61 8.13
C GLU A 148 7.16 11.36 7.37
N VAL A 149 6.50 10.21 7.60
CA VAL A 149 6.82 8.94 6.94
C VAL A 149 6.69 8.98 5.41
N PHE A 150 5.90 9.92 4.86
CA PHE A 150 5.73 10.14 3.42
C PHE A 150 6.59 11.29 2.86
N GLN A 151 7.25 12.07 3.72
CA GLN A 151 8.19 13.12 3.30
C GLN A 151 9.59 12.53 3.07
N ILE A 152 10.01 11.60 3.93
CA ILE A 152 11.10 10.68 3.60
C ILE A 152 10.54 9.72 2.57
N LYS A 153 11.28 9.33 1.53
CA LYS A 153 10.71 8.24 0.73
C LYS A 153 9.49 8.60 -0.14
N THR A 154 9.17 9.87 -0.44
CA THR A 154 7.87 10.25 -1.05
C THR A 154 7.51 9.42 -2.29
N PRO A 155 6.39 8.67 -2.26
CA PRO A 155 5.88 7.90 -3.40
C PRO A 155 5.27 8.79 -4.49
N LEU A 156 5.16 8.25 -5.72
CA LEU A 156 4.58 8.96 -6.85
C LEU A 156 3.12 9.41 -6.61
N ALA A 157 2.28 8.58 -5.98
CA ALA A 157 0.89 8.94 -5.70
C ALA A 157 0.74 10.10 -4.69
N VAL A 158 1.77 10.35 -3.89
CA VAL A 158 1.74 11.30 -2.77
C VAL A 158 2.44 12.62 -3.13
N ILE A 159 3.33 12.61 -4.12
CA ILE A 159 4.14 13.79 -4.45
C ILE A 159 3.26 14.93 -5.01
N GLN A 160 3.44 16.13 -4.46
CA GLN A 160 2.70 17.32 -4.88
C GLN A 160 3.19 17.86 -6.23
N ASP A 161 4.49 17.76 -6.47
CA ASP A 161 5.17 18.25 -7.66
C ASP A 161 6.00 17.12 -8.27
N GLN A 162 5.51 16.55 -9.38
CA GLN A 162 6.15 15.42 -10.04
C GLN A 162 7.57 15.73 -10.53
N THR A 163 7.92 17.00 -10.76
CA THR A 163 9.28 17.39 -11.16
C THR A 163 10.31 17.14 -10.06
N LYS A 164 9.87 16.98 -8.81
CA LYS A 164 10.70 16.67 -7.64
C LYS A 164 10.74 15.18 -7.32
N TYR A 165 10.16 14.33 -8.16
CA TYR A 165 10.15 12.90 -7.92
C TYR A 165 11.56 12.33 -8.04
N THR A 166 12.02 11.68 -6.97
CA THR A 166 13.36 11.09 -6.87
C THR A 166 13.33 9.56 -6.86
N GLY A 167 12.15 8.95 -6.95
CA GLY A 167 12.01 7.50 -6.95
C GLY A 167 12.42 6.89 -8.29
N SER A 168 12.61 5.57 -8.27
CA SER A 168 12.99 4.79 -9.47
C SER A 168 11.80 4.24 -10.24
N PHE A 169 10.57 4.53 -9.79
CA PHE A 169 9.37 4.06 -10.45
C PHE A 169 9.25 4.71 -11.84
N PRO A 170 8.94 3.94 -12.90
CA PRO A 170 8.76 4.51 -14.22
C PRO A 170 7.62 5.54 -14.20
N VAL A 171 7.97 6.81 -14.45
CA VAL A 171 7.03 7.87 -14.78
C VAL A 171 6.87 7.91 -16.30
N GLN A 172 5.65 8.16 -16.78
CA GLN A 172 5.40 8.36 -18.22
C GLN A 172 5.95 9.70 -18.70
#